data_AF-A0A9D7PU09-F1
#
_entry.id   AF-A0A9D7PU09-F1
#
_cell.length_a   1.000
_cell.length_b   1.000
_cell.length_c   1.000
_cell.angle_alpha   90.00
_cell.angle_beta   90.00
_cell.angle_gamma   90.00
#
_symmetry.space_group_name_H-M   'P 1'
#
loop_
_entity.id
_entity.type
_entity.pdbx_description
1 polymer ?
#
loop_
_entity_poly.entity_id
_entity_poly.type
_entity_poly.pdbx_seq_one_letter_code
_entity_poly.pdbx_strand_id
1 'polypeptide(L)'
;MSGLIIPQFFDHEISMLNALKQADFDKAALYYDKLDEDKKMKWNHLNNLAELQVSAMYTGKNFSYLVIKNKNSGKLGLWDMEGNMVMESEYDQILKIYDPKIVTVKKNGICGQYNVRTSNLNESGSCKVYRSYEDYLKGN
;
A
#
# COMPACT_ATOMS: atom_id res chain seq x y z
N MET A 1 2.25 -44.05 -25.10
CA MET A 1 2.79 -42.75 -24.65
C MET A 1 1.61 -41.83 -24.47
N SER A 2 1.11 -41.67 -23.25
CA SER A 2 0.01 -40.75 -22.96
C SER A 2 0.63 -39.49 -22.37
N GLY A 3 0.83 -38.49 -23.22
CA GLY A 3 1.26 -37.16 -22.77
C GLY A 3 0.14 -36.54 -21.95
N LEU A 4 0.34 -36.40 -20.65
CA LEU A 4 -0.46 -35.52 -19.82
C LEU A 4 -0.21 -34.09 -20.28
N ILE A 5 -1.15 -33.53 -21.03
CA ILE A 5 -1.27 -32.07 -21.15
C ILE A 5 -1.78 -31.60 -19.80
N ILE A 6 -0.86 -31.08 -18.97
CA ILE A 6 -1.25 -30.29 -17.80
C ILE A 6 -1.84 -29.00 -18.41
N PRO A 7 -3.14 -28.70 -18.24
CA PRO A 7 -3.65 -27.39 -18.62
C PRO A 7 -2.84 -26.40 -17.81
N GLN A 8 -2.22 -25.43 -18.47
CA GLN A 8 -1.58 -24.30 -17.81
C GLN A 8 -2.72 -23.54 -17.12
N PHE A 9 -3.04 -23.93 -15.87
CA PHE A 9 -4.08 -23.28 -15.09
C PHE A 9 -3.69 -21.81 -15.03
N PHE A 10 -4.54 -20.97 -15.63
CA PHE A 10 -4.35 -19.54 -15.58
C PHE A 10 -4.59 -19.12 -14.13
N ASP A 11 -3.52 -19.00 -13.36
CA ASP A 11 -3.62 -18.67 -11.94
C ASP A 11 -3.97 -17.18 -11.80
N HIS A 12 -5.24 -16.93 -11.49
CA HIS A 12 -5.75 -15.58 -11.25
C HIS A 12 -5.04 -14.90 -10.08
N GLU A 13 -4.52 -15.65 -9.10
CA GLU A 13 -3.75 -15.07 -7.99
C GLU A 13 -2.42 -14.51 -8.47
N ILE A 14 -1.66 -15.29 -9.25
CA ILE A 14 -0.41 -14.82 -9.86
C ILE A 14 -0.67 -13.63 -10.78
N SER A 15 -1.76 -13.67 -11.54
CA SER A 15 -2.14 -12.60 -12.46
C SER A 15 -2.48 -11.30 -11.72
N MET A 16 -3.21 -11.40 -10.60
CA MET A 16 -3.48 -10.30 -9.68
C MET A 16 -2.18 -9.71 -9.13
N LEU A 17 -1.32 -10.53 -8.53
CA LEU A 17 -0.05 -10.07 -7.95
C LEU A 17 0.86 -9.39 -8.97
N ASN A 18 0.89 -9.89 -10.21
CA ASN A 18 1.65 -9.27 -11.29
C ASN A 18 1.07 -7.92 -11.73
N ALA A 19 -0.25 -7.75 -11.66
CA ALA A 19 -0.89 -6.46 -11.93
C ALA A 19 -0.60 -5.45 -10.81
N LEU A 20 -0.61 -5.88 -9.54
CA LEU A 20 -0.25 -5.02 -8.40
C LEU A 20 1.19 -4.51 -8.49
N LYS A 21 2.14 -5.36 -8.87
CA LYS A 21 3.55 -4.95 -9.12
C LYS A 21 3.69 -3.88 -10.20
N GLN A 22 2.73 -3.81 -11.13
CA GLN A 22 2.68 -2.80 -12.19
C GLN A 22 1.82 -1.60 -11.80
N ALA A 23 1.29 -1.56 -10.58
CA ALA A 23 0.31 -0.59 -10.10
C ALA A 23 -0.95 -0.50 -10.98
N ASP A 24 -1.32 -1.60 -11.65
CA ASP A 24 -2.52 -1.73 -12.48
C ASP A 24 -3.67 -2.27 -11.62
N PHE A 25 -4.27 -1.37 -10.83
CA PHE A 25 -5.32 -1.72 -9.87
C PHE A 25 -6.61 -2.20 -10.53
N ASP A 26 -6.96 -1.66 -11.70
CA ASP A 26 -8.15 -2.08 -12.43
C ASP A 26 -8.00 -3.53 -12.90
N LYS A 27 -6.84 -3.89 -13.46
CA LYS A 27 -6.55 -5.27 -13.85
C LYS A 27 -6.41 -6.20 -12.64
N ALA A 28 -5.80 -5.73 -11.56
CA ALA A 28 -5.72 -6.50 -10.32
C ALA A 28 -7.11 -6.82 -9.78
N ALA A 29 -8.05 -5.85 -9.77
CA ALA A 29 -9.43 -6.05 -9.36
C ALA A 29 -10.15 -7.10 -10.24
N LEU A 30 -9.97 -7.03 -11.57
CA LEU A 30 -10.54 -8.01 -12.50
C LEU A 30 -10.05 -9.45 -12.22
N TYR A 31 -8.83 -9.62 -11.72
CA TYR A 31 -8.32 -10.93 -11.31
C TYR A 31 -8.77 -11.31 -9.91
N TYR A 32 -8.85 -10.36 -8.97
CA TYR A 32 -9.39 -10.56 -7.64
C TYR A 32 -10.82 -11.12 -7.69
N ASP A 33 -11.68 -10.55 -8.55
CA ASP A 33 -13.07 -10.99 -8.71
C ASP A 33 -13.21 -12.44 -9.15
N LYS A 34 -12.20 -12.96 -9.85
CA LYS A 34 -12.13 -14.34 -10.37
C LYS A 34 -11.48 -15.33 -9.41
N LEU A 35 -10.98 -14.87 -8.27
CA LEU A 35 -10.46 -15.75 -7.23
C LEU A 35 -11.59 -16.58 -6.61
N ASP A 36 -11.27 -17.81 -6.21
CA ASP A 36 -12.11 -18.59 -5.31
C ASP A 36 -12.21 -17.93 -3.92
N GLU A 37 -13.21 -18.36 -3.14
CA GLU A 37 -13.51 -17.77 -1.83
C GLU A 37 -12.35 -17.88 -0.83
N ASP A 38 -11.60 -18.97 -0.84
CA ASP A 38 -10.45 -19.16 0.06
C ASP A 38 -9.34 -18.13 -0.24
N LYS A 39 -9.07 -17.91 -1.54
CA LYS A 39 -8.13 -16.87 -1.97
C LYS A 39 -8.66 -15.46 -1.73
N LYS A 40 -9.96 -15.20 -1.93
CA LYS A 40 -10.56 -13.89 -1.59
C LYS A 40 -10.47 -13.61 -0.09
N MET A 41 -10.67 -14.62 0.75
CA MET A 41 -10.50 -14.51 2.20
C MET A 41 -9.05 -14.18 2.56
N LYS A 42 -8.08 -14.87 1.96
CA LYS A 42 -6.65 -14.57 2.12
C LYS A 42 -6.31 -13.12 1.73
N TRP A 43 -6.90 -12.62 0.64
CA TRP A 43 -6.64 -11.29 0.08
C TRP A 43 -7.74 -10.27 0.40
N ASN A 44 -8.51 -10.44 1.47
CA ASN A 44 -9.71 -9.63 1.74
C ASN A 44 -9.43 -8.11 1.83
N HIS A 45 -8.24 -7.71 2.27
CA HIS A 45 -7.82 -6.31 2.30
C HIS A 45 -7.67 -5.65 0.92
N LEU A 46 -7.77 -6.44 -0.17
CA LEU A 46 -7.73 -6.01 -1.56
C LEU A 46 -9.11 -5.98 -2.23
N ASN A 47 -10.19 -6.17 -1.47
CA ASN A 47 -11.56 -6.19 -2.02
C ASN A 47 -11.98 -4.89 -2.74
N ASN A 48 -11.32 -3.77 -2.46
CA ASN A 48 -11.63 -2.45 -3.03
C ASN A 48 -10.58 -1.96 -4.04
N LEU A 49 -9.82 -2.87 -4.69
CA LEU A 49 -8.77 -2.52 -5.64
C LEU A 49 -9.24 -1.56 -6.76
N ALA A 50 -10.44 -1.75 -7.30
CA ALA A 50 -10.99 -0.89 -8.37
C ALA A 50 -11.16 0.59 -7.94
N GLU A 51 -11.24 0.84 -6.64
CA GLU A 51 -11.35 2.18 -6.06
C GLU A 51 -9.99 2.85 -5.87
N LEU A 52 -8.87 2.17 -6.11
CA LEU A 52 -7.53 2.70 -5.87
C LEU A 52 -6.93 3.32 -7.13
N GLN A 53 -6.15 4.38 -6.93
CA GLN A 53 -5.35 5.00 -7.99
C GLN A 53 -4.01 5.49 -7.45
N VAL A 54 -2.97 5.44 -8.29
CA VAL A 54 -1.69 6.09 -7.97
C VAL A 54 -1.89 7.60 -8.03
N SER A 55 -1.58 8.30 -6.94
CA SER A 55 -1.66 9.77 -6.85
C SER A 55 -0.29 10.44 -6.93
N ALA A 56 0.75 9.79 -6.44
CA ALA A 56 2.13 10.29 -6.45
C ALA A 56 3.11 9.13 -6.20
N MET A 57 4.39 9.42 -6.32
CA MET A 57 5.48 8.52 -5.96
C MET A 57 6.52 9.27 -5.13
N TYR A 58 7.02 8.63 -4.08
CA TYR A 58 8.16 9.11 -3.30
C TYR A 58 9.35 8.19 -3.54
N THR A 59 10.47 8.76 -3.97
CA THR A 59 11.72 8.04 -4.18
C THR A 59 12.80 8.64 -3.28
N GLY A 60 13.31 7.82 -2.36
CA GLY A 60 14.50 8.12 -1.56
C GLY A 60 15.72 7.39 -2.11
N LYS A 61 16.84 7.47 -1.38
CA LYS A 61 18.10 6.82 -1.81
C LYS A 61 17.98 5.30 -1.97
N ASN A 62 17.27 4.64 -1.05
CA ASN A 62 17.18 3.18 -0.95
C ASN A 62 15.73 2.67 -0.86
N PHE A 63 14.75 3.51 -1.19
CA PHE A 63 13.34 3.13 -1.11
C PHE A 63 12.53 3.87 -2.17
N SER A 64 11.41 3.28 -2.56
CA SER A 64 10.38 3.95 -3.34
C SER A 64 9.01 3.49 -2.87
N TYR A 65 8.09 4.44 -2.76
CA TYR A 65 6.71 4.19 -2.37
C TYR A 65 5.77 4.86 -3.36
N LEU A 66 4.66 4.18 -3.62
CA LEU A 66 3.51 4.73 -4.30
C LEU A 66 2.56 5.31 -3.26
N VAL A 67 2.13 6.55 -3.49
CA VAL A 67 1.01 7.14 -2.75
C VAL A 67 -0.26 6.73 -3.46
N ILE A 68 -1.06 5.93 -2.78
CA ILE A 68 -2.33 5.44 -3.31
C ILE A 68 -3.45 6.29 -2.76
N LYS A 69 -4.35 6.72 -3.62
CA LYS A 69 -5.56 7.44 -3.26
C LYS A 69 -6.77 6.55 -3.49
N ASN A 70 -7.65 6.44 -2.49
CA ASN A 70 -8.97 5.88 -2.70
C ASN A 70 -9.84 6.93 -3.42
N LYS A 71 -10.40 6.56 -4.58
CA LYS A 71 -11.21 7.41 -5.46
C LYS A 71 -12.49 7.91 -4.77
N ASN A 72 -13.10 7.08 -3.92
CA ASN A 72 -14.37 7.36 -3.25
C ASN A 72 -14.19 8.25 -2.02
N SER A 73 -13.27 7.89 -1.12
CA SER A 73 -13.03 8.63 0.12
C SER A 73 -12.08 9.82 -0.04
N GLY A 74 -11.26 9.80 -1.09
CA GLY A 74 -10.18 10.76 -1.30
C GLY A 74 -8.97 10.59 -0.37
N LYS A 75 -9.00 9.60 0.53
CA LYS A 75 -7.94 9.32 1.51
C LYS A 75 -6.74 8.65 0.85
N LEU A 76 -5.59 8.80 1.50
CA LEU A 76 -4.27 8.41 1.02
C LEU A 76 -3.69 7.27 1.85
N GLY A 77 -3.02 6.35 1.19
CA GLY A 77 -2.25 5.25 1.76
C GLY A 77 -0.89 5.12 1.07
N LEU A 78 -0.10 4.13 1.49
CA LEU A 78 1.22 3.85 0.93
C LEU A 78 1.35 2.39 0.54
N TRP A 79 1.94 2.18 -0.63
CA TRP A 79 2.27 0.88 -1.17
C TRP A 79 3.73 0.87 -1.60
N ASP A 80 4.40 -0.27 -1.49
CA ASP A 80 5.75 -0.44 -2.02
C ASP A 80 5.75 -0.70 -3.53
N MET A 81 6.94 -0.71 -4.13
CA MET A 81 7.11 -0.98 -5.56
C MET A 81 6.87 -2.45 -5.94
N GLU A 82 6.71 -3.33 -4.96
CA GLU A 82 6.33 -4.73 -5.19
C GLU A 82 4.81 -4.92 -5.19
N GLY A 83 4.04 -3.84 -4.97
CA GLY A 83 2.59 -3.87 -4.93
C GLY A 83 2.04 -4.36 -3.59
N ASN A 84 2.84 -4.32 -2.51
CA ASN A 84 2.35 -4.62 -1.17
C ASN A 84 1.81 -3.34 -0.50
N MET A 85 0.69 -3.47 0.21
CA MET A 85 0.15 -2.40 1.03
C MET A 85 0.99 -2.20 2.29
N VAL A 86 1.55 -1.01 2.46
CA VAL A 86 2.39 -0.61 3.60
C VAL A 86 1.57 0.16 4.65
N MET A 87 0.62 0.95 4.17
CA MET A 87 -0.27 1.77 4.98
C MET A 87 -1.61 1.92 4.26
N GLU A 88 -2.70 1.66 4.97
CA GLU A 88 -4.06 1.77 4.45
C GLU A 88 -4.42 3.20 4.02
N SER A 89 -5.40 3.31 3.12
CA SER A 89 -5.85 4.60 2.58
C SER A 89 -6.83 5.30 3.53
N GLU A 90 -6.33 5.76 4.69
CA GLU A 90 -7.14 6.41 5.74
C GLU A 90 -6.76 7.87 6.02
N TYR A 91 -5.70 8.38 5.38
CA TYR A 91 -5.08 9.64 5.75
C TYR A 91 -5.46 10.78 4.79
N ASP A 92 -5.63 11.99 5.30
CA ASP A 92 -5.90 13.16 4.48
C ASP A 92 -4.67 13.64 3.73
N GLN A 93 -3.50 13.53 4.38
CA GLN A 93 -2.22 13.97 3.85
C GLN A 93 -1.11 13.02 4.27
N ILE A 94 -0.17 12.80 3.36
CA ILE A 94 1.11 12.15 3.62
C ILE A 94 2.19 13.18 3.33
N LEU A 95 2.95 13.55 4.36
CA LEU A 95 4.02 14.53 4.23
C LEU A 95 5.26 13.85 3.63
N LYS A 96 6.28 14.67 3.33
CA LYS A 96 7.52 14.21 2.71
C LYS A 96 8.18 13.09 3.53
N ILE A 97 8.54 12.00 2.85
CA ILE A 97 9.19 10.83 3.44
C ILE A 97 10.70 10.94 3.23
N TYR A 98 11.47 10.93 4.32
CA TYR A 98 12.94 10.88 4.28
C TYR A 98 13.50 9.52 4.70
N ASP A 99 12.83 8.84 5.62
CA ASP A 99 13.18 7.50 6.08
C ASP A 99 11.98 6.57 5.87
N PRO A 100 12.16 5.38 5.25
CA PRO A 100 11.04 4.49 4.93
C PRO A 100 10.38 3.87 6.16
N LYS A 101 10.99 3.97 7.35
CA LYS A 101 10.44 3.37 8.59
C LYS A 101 9.43 4.27 9.29
N ILE A 102 9.40 5.56 8.95
CA ILE A 102 8.55 6.55 9.64
C ILE A 102 7.94 7.53 8.65
N VAL A 103 6.63 7.65 8.70
CA VAL A 103 5.85 8.51 7.80
C VAL A 103 5.07 9.50 8.65
N THR A 104 5.19 10.79 8.32
CA THR A 104 4.34 11.81 8.93
C THR A 104 3.07 11.94 8.13
N VAL A 105 1.93 11.79 8.79
CA VAL A 105 0.60 11.75 8.19
C VAL A 105 -0.33 12.71 8.89
N LYS A 106 -1.42 13.08 8.22
CA LYS A 106 -2.52 13.85 8.80
C LYS A 106 -3.81 13.08 8.67
N LYS A 107 -4.53 12.88 9.77
CA LYS A 107 -5.84 12.23 9.85
C LYS A 107 -6.80 13.13 10.60
N ASN A 108 -7.92 13.50 9.96
CA ASN A 108 -8.97 14.35 10.51
C ASN A 108 -8.47 15.67 11.11
N GLY A 109 -7.50 16.31 10.45
CA GLY A 109 -6.92 17.56 10.95
C GLY A 109 -5.72 17.38 11.90
N ILE A 110 -5.51 16.20 12.46
CA ILE A 110 -4.48 15.90 13.45
C ILE A 110 -3.27 15.26 12.76
N CYS A 111 -2.08 15.78 13.07
CA CYS A 111 -0.83 15.19 12.57
C CYS A 111 -0.35 14.06 13.49
N GLY A 112 0.25 13.06 12.88
CA GLY A 112 0.83 11.93 13.60
C GLY A 112 2.01 11.29 12.87
N GLN A 113 2.70 10.43 13.60
CA GLN A 113 3.83 9.65 13.11
C GLN A 113 3.41 8.19 12.97
N TYR A 114 3.36 7.69 11.74
CA TYR A 114 3.10 6.29 11.43
C TYR A 114 4.41 5.52 11.37
N ASN A 115 4.59 4.57 12.29
CA ASN A 115 5.71 3.64 12.27
C ASN A 115 5.39 2.46 11.36
N VAL A 116 6.08 2.41 10.22
CA VAL A 116 5.85 1.40 9.17
C VAL A 116 6.17 -0.02 9.66
N ARG A 117 7.10 -0.18 10.61
CA ARG A 117 7.49 -1.50 11.11
C ARG A 117 6.45 -2.11 12.05
N THR A 118 5.75 -1.27 12.79
CA THR A 118 4.79 -1.72 13.81
C THR A 118 3.35 -1.44 13.40
N SER A 119 3.13 -0.77 12.27
CA SER A 119 1.84 -0.24 11.80
C SER A 119 1.11 0.63 12.83
N ASN A 120 1.87 1.29 13.73
CA ASN A 120 1.30 2.11 14.79
C ASN A 120 1.32 3.58 14.40
N LEU A 121 0.20 4.27 14.64
CA LEU A 121 0.09 5.72 14.50
C LEU A 121 0.18 6.38 15.89
N ASN A 122 1.13 7.31 16.04
CA ASN A 122 1.19 8.21 17.19
C ASN A 122 0.62 9.59 16.80
N GLU A 123 -0.60 9.90 17.23
CA GLU A 123 -1.30 11.17 16.95
C GLU A 123 -0.86 12.28 17.92
N SER A 124 0.36 12.78 17.76
CA SER A 124 0.92 13.83 18.62
C SER A 124 0.37 15.24 18.36
N GLY A 125 -0.35 15.45 17.26
CA GLY A 125 -0.72 16.78 16.75
C GLY A 125 0.46 17.52 16.09
N SER A 126 1.68 17.00 16.20
CA SER A 126 2.88 17.59 15.61
C SER A 126 3.08 17.11 14.18
N CYS A 127 3.08 18.03 13.22
CA CYS A 127 3.41 17.75 11.81
C CYS A 127 4.92 17.68 11.55
N LYS A 128 5.72 17.33 12.58
CA LYS A 128 7.17 17.24 12.47
C LYS A 128 7.56 16.07 11.57
N VAL A 129 8.27 16.41 10.50
CA VAL A 129 8.88 15.45 9.59
C VAL A 129 10.30 15.13 10.08
N TYR A 130 10.61 13.84 10.20
CA TYR A 130 11.91 13.37 10.66
C TYR A 130 12.79 12.99 9.47
N ARG A 131 14.10 13.27 9.56
CA ARG A 131 15.07 12.95 8.48
C ARG A 131 15.61 11.52 8.58
N SER A 132 15.52 10.91 9.75
CA SER A 132 15.91 9.53 10.01
C SER A 132 15.03 8.91 11.10
N TYR A 133 15.02 7.58 11.19
CA TYR A 133 14.37 6.87 12.30
C TYR A 133 15.01 7.19 13.66
N GLU A 134 16.33 7.42 13.71
CA GLU A 134 17.02 7.79 14.95
C GLU A 134 16.61 9.17 15.47
N ASP A 135 16.38 10.13 14.56
CA ASP A 135 15.86 11.46 14.93
C ASP A 135 14.44 11.37 15.50
N TYR A 136 13.64 10.43 15.00
CA TYR A 136 12.31 10.13 15.51
C TYR A 136 12.36 9.58 16.95
N LEU A 137 13.23 8.61 17.22
CA LEU A 137 13.39 8.02 18.54
C LEU A 137 13.86 9.00 19.61
N LYS A 138 14.66 10.01 19.24
CA LYS A 138 15.13 11.05 20.17
C LYS A 138 14.09 12.13 20.47
N GLY A 139 13.09 12.27 19.60
CA GLY A 139 12.12 13.35 19.65
C GLY A 139 10.75 12.96 20.21
N ASN A 140 10.59 11.71 20.64
CA ASN A 140 9.42 11.16 21.32
C ASN A 140 9.70 10.93 22.79
#